data_AF-A0A1L7WEC2-F1
#
_entry.id   AF-A0A1L7WEC2-F1
#
_cell.length_a   1.000
_cell.length_b   1.000
_cell.length_c   1.000
_cell.angle_alpha   90.00
_cell.angle_beta   90.00
_cell.angle_gamma   90.00
#
_symmetry.space_group_name_H-M   'P 1'
#
loop_
_entity.id
_entity.type
_entity.pdbx_description
1 polymer ?
#
loop_
_entity_poly.entity_id
_entity_poly.type
_entity_poly.pdbx_seq_one_letter_code
_entity_poly.pdbx_strand_id
1 'polypeptide(L)'
;MLSKTPEKRKSSARIIASPSPKKNKMSAFRAWASSIDTNKIKKPSQQVGGIRIKKEKNKPFLSDGDAHVTFIIGPEDNTEKFTVPKKLACFYSSVLNAALNGDSVEHQTHYRIIDTTSRAFQILHGWLFNEELMTKQLSPPPDMDLDDEDYGEEDKSLAELWVLAEKLSIPTLQNAAIEAITRIAVEHSCAPEATFDYVYNNTQGEESPLRRLLVRQCIEYTDLTLFVENKD
;
A
#
# COMPACT_ATOMS: atom_id res chain seq x y z
N MET A 1 -22.70 -65.93 -35.97
CA MET A 1 -21.47 -65.39 -35.36
C MET A 1 -21.60 -63.87 -35.32
N LEU A 2 -22.01 -63.34 -34.16
CA LEU A 2 -22.24 -61.91 -33.93
C LEU A 2 -21.08 -61.38 -33.07
N SER A 3 -20.16 -60.61 -33.66
CA SER A 3 -19.06 -59.95 -32.95
C SER A 3 -19.49 -58.56 -32.50
N LYS A 4 -19.42 -58.32 -31.18
CA LYS A 4 -19.69 -57.04 -30.52
C LYS A 4 -18.43 -56.18 -30.55
N THR A 5 -18.54 -54.94 -31.00
CA THR A 5 -17.58 -53.85 -30.82
C THR A 5 -17.74 -53.21 -29.44
N PRO A 6 -16.67 -52.84 -28.71
CA PRO A 6 -16.80 -52.12 -27.45
C PRO A 6 -16.67 -50.60 -27.65
N GLU A 7 -17.63 -49.90 -27.07
CA GLU A 7 -17.80 -48.45 -27.02
C GLU A 7 -16.89 -47.87 -25.91
N LYS A 8 -15.87 -47.08 -26.31
CA LYS A 8 -15.00 -46.35 -25.36
C LYS A 8 -15.65 -45.03 -24.95
N ARG A 9 -16.24 -45.01 -23.74
CA ARG A 9 -16.59 -43.78 -23.01
C ARG A 9 -15.32 -43.00 -22.67
N LYS A 10 -15.15 -41.80 -23.25
CA LYS A 10 -14.18 -40.81 -22.77
C LYS A 10 -14.81 -40.02 -21.63
N SER A 11 -14.28 -40.22 -20.43
CA SER A 11 -14.61 -39.45 -19.23
C SER A 11 -14.00 -38.05 -19.35
N SER A 12 -14.85 -37.02 -19.30
CA SER A 12 -14.44 -35.61 -19.26
C SER A 12 -14.04 -35.26 -17.83
N ALA A 13 -12.75 -35.24 -17.53
CA ALA A 13 -12.23 -34.68 -16.29
C ALA A 13 -12.20 -33.14 -16.43
N ARG A 14 -13.08 -32.46 -15.67
CA ARG A 14 -12.98 -31.01 -15.45
C ARG A 14 -11.67 -30.73 -14.72
N ILE A 15 -10.75 -30.02 -15.37
CA ILE A 15 -9.62 -29.38 -14.71
C ILE A 15 -10.20 -28.24 -13.88
N ILE A 16 -10.31 -28.46 -12.57
CA ILE A 16 -10.55 -27.39 -11.60
C ILE A 16 -9.22 -26.65 -11.51
N ALA A 17 -9.18 -25.41 -12.01
CA ALA A 17 -8.02 -24.55 -11.82
C ALA A 17 -7.84 -24.31 -10.32
N SER A 18 -6.73 -24.81 -9.76
CA SER A 18 -6.31 -24.49 -8.39
C SER A 18 -6.07 -22.98 -8.27
N PRO A 19 -6.48 -22.33 -7.16
CA PRO A 19 -6.21 -20.91 -6.96
C PRO A 19 -4.70 -20.65 -6.93
N SER A 20 -4.25 -19.61 -7.64
CA SER A 20 -2.86 -19.16 -7.64
C SER A 20 -2.36 -18.90 -6.20
N PRO A 21 -1.13 -19.33 -5.83
CA PRO A 21 -0.55 -19.14 -4.50
C PRO A 21 -0.58 -17.69 -4.01
N LYS A 22 -0.43 -16.71 -4.92
CA LYS A 22 -0.42 -15.27 -4.61
C LYS A 22 -1.75 -14.77 -4.03
N LYS A 23 -2.89 -15.31 -4.47
CA LYS A 23 -4.22 -14.93 -3.94
C LYS A 23 -4.41 -15.37 -2.48
N ASN A 24 -3.81 -16.50 -2.11
CA ASN A 24 -3.92 -17.05 -0.75
C ASN A 24 -3.09 -16.24 0.26
N LYS A 25 -1.87 -15.84 -0.10
CA LYS A 25 -1.01 -14.95 0.74
C LYS A 25 -1.69 -13.60 1.03
N MET A 26 -2.30 -12.98 0.02
CA MET A 26 -2.99 -11.69 0.16
C MET A 26 -4.24 -11.79 1.07
N SER A 27 -4.99 -12.88 0.96
CA SER A 27 -6.14 -13.15 1.83
C SER A 27 -5.72 -13.35 3.29
N ALA A 28 -4.63 -14.07 3.52
CA ALA A 28 -4.09 -14.28 4.87
C ALA A 28 -3.64 -12.96 5.51
N PHE A 29 -2.96 -12.09 4.76
CA PHE A 29 -2.57 -10.77 5.25
C PHE A 29 -3.77 -9.90 5.61
N ARG A 30 -4.84 -9.89 4.81
CA ARG A 30 -6.07 -9.13 5.12
C ARG A 30 -6.72 -9.62 6.41
N ALA A 31 -6.81 -10.95 6.59
CA ALA A 31 -7.35 -11.54 7.82
C ALA A 31 -6.49 -11.20 9.05
N TRP A 32 -5.17 -11.29 8.90
CA TRP A 32 -4.22 -10.93 9.96
C TRP A 32 -4.29 -9.44 10.32
N ALA A 33 -4.21 -8.53 9.33
CA ALA A 33 -4.28 -7.08 9.55
C ALA A 33 -5.60 -6.65 10.22
N SER A 34 -6.69 -7.38 9.96
CA SER A 34 -7.99 -7.15 10.62
C SER A 34 -8.05 -7.69 12.05
N SER A 35 -7.10 -8.54 12.46
CA SER A 35 -7.04 -9.19 13.78
C SER A 35 -6.07 -8.50 14.76
N ILE A 36 -5.29 -7.51 14.32
CA ILE A 36 -4.31 -6.82 15.17
C ILE A 36 -5.03 -5.79 16.05
N ASP A 37 -4.89 -5.95 17.37
CA ASP A 37 -5.30 -4.93 18.35
C ASP A 37 -4.20 -3.87 18.47
N THR A 38 -4.38 -2.75 17.76
CA THR A 38 -3.41 -1.64 17.68
C THR A 38 -3.13 -0.98 19.04
N ASN A 39 -3.98 -1.19 20.05
CA ASN A 39 -3.72 -0.72 21.41
C ASN A 39 -2.55 -1.46 22.10
N LYS A 40 -2.08 -2.58 21.53
CA LYS A 40 -0.97 -3.38 22.09
C LYS A 40 0.39 -3.10 21.45
N ILE A 41 0.45 -2.31 20.38
CA ILE A 41 1.71 -1.92 19.74
C ILE A 41 2.30 -0.73 20.52
N LYS A 42 3.41 -0.97 21.23
CA LYS A 42 4.09 0.08 22.01
C LYS A 42 4.67 1.13 21.07
N LYS A 43 4.15 2.36 21.14
CA LYS A 43 4.76 3.53 20.50
C LYS A 43 6.18 3.76 21.05
N PRO A 44 7.23 3.87 20.22
CA PRO A 44 8.52 4.34 20.70
C PRO A 44 8.41 5.82 21.09
N SER A 45 8.70 6.12 22.35
CA SER A 45 8.71 7.47 22.90
C SER A 45 9.99 8.19 22.52
N GLN A 46 9.91 9.21 21.66
CA GLN A 46 10.96 10.21 21.52
C GLN A 46 10.41 11.60 21.86
N GLN A 47 10.81 12.09 23.04
CA GLN A 47 10.71 13.50 23.39
C GLN A 47 11.99 14.21 22.93
N VAL A 48 11.87 15.14 21.98
CA VAL A 48 12.78 16.28 21.87
C VAL A 48 11.95 17.52 21.53
N GLY A 49 12.17 18.59 22.29
CA GLY A 49 11.26 19.71 22.49
C GLY A 49 11.03 20.67 21.32
N GLY A 50 9.94 21.42 21.46
CA GLY A 50 9.52 22.52 20.57
C GLY A 50 8.01 22.53 20.37
N ILE A 51 7.29 23.33 21.15
CA ILE A 51 5.82 23.40 21.14
C ILE A 51 5.30 23.96 19.80
N ARG A 52 4.42 23.20 19.15
CA ARG A 52 3.28 23.73 18.38
C ARG A 52 2.10 22.81 18.68
N ILE A 53 1.17 23.25 19.54
CA ILE A 53 -0.09 22.54 19.78
C ILE A 53 -0.88 22.62 18.46
N LYS A 54 -0.69 21.64 17.59
CA LYS A 54 -1.60 21.39 16.48
C LYS A 54 -2.89 20.91 17.14
N LYS A 55 -3.98 21.63 16.89
CA LYS A 55 -5.33 21.21 17.27
C LYS A 55 -5.54 19.83 16.65
N GLU A 56 -5.47 18.78 17.45
CA GLU A 56 -5.77 17.42 17.00
C GLU A 56 -7.19 17.45 16.45
N LYS A 57 -7.32 17.28 15.14
CA LYS A 57 -8.62 17.02 14.56
C LYS A 57 -8.96 15.60 14.98
N ASN A 58 -9.95 15.46 15.85
CA ASN A 58 -10.43 14.13 16.23
C ASN A 58 -11.03 13.45 15.00
N LYS A 59 -10.69 12.17 14.80
CA LYS A 59 -11.28 11.32 13.78
C LYS A 59 -12.81 11.40 13.84
N PRO A 60 -13.52 11.48 12.69
CA PRO A 60 -14.97 11.53 12.70
C PRO A 60 -15.54 10.24 13.29
N PHE A 61 -16.60 10.39 14.10
CA PHE A 61 -17.41 9.25 14.50
C PHE A 61 -18.11 8.67 13.25
N LEU A 62 -17.99 7.35 13.08
CA LEU A 62 -18.58 6.62 11.96
C LEU A 62 -19.82 5.89 12.45
N SER A 63 -20.92 6.03 11.72
CA SER A 63 -22.19 5.34 11.96
C SER A 63 -22.53 4.41 10.80
N ASP A 64 -23.24 3.32 11.07
CA ASP A 64 -23.68 2.34 10.06
C ASP A 64 -24.53 2.95 8.93
N GLY A 65 -25.16 4.10 9.18
CA GLY A 65 -25.93 4.85 8.16
C GLY A 65 -25.13 5.88 7.36
N ASP A 66 -23.82 5.99 7.57
CA ASP A 66 -23.01 7.00 6.88
C ASP A 66 -22.89 6.70 5.38
N ALA A 67 -22.86 7.76 4.58
CA ALA A 67 -22.60 7.64 3.14
C ALA A 67 -21.20 7.06 2.89
N HIS A 68 -21.09 6.20 1.89
CA HIS A 68 -19.84 5.57 1.48
C HIS A 68 -19.44 6.00 0.07
N VAL A 69 -18.13 5.95 -0.20
CA VAL A 69 -17.53 6.07 -1.52
C VAL A 69 -16.80 4.78 -1.86
N THR A 70 -17.00 4.30 -3.09
CA THR A 70 -16.33 3.15 -3.68
C THR A 70 -15.20 3.63 -4.58
N PHE A 71 -13.98 3.41 -4.16
CA PHE A 71 -12.80 3.65 -4.97
C PHE A 71 -12.61 2.54 -5.98
N ILE A 72 -12.35 2.89 -7.23
CA ILE A 72 -12.05 1.97 -8.33
C ILE A 72 -10.58 2.17 -8.70
N ILE A 73 -9.76 1.17 -8.42
CA ILE A 73 -8.29 1.25 -8.48
C ILE A 73 -7.75 0.39 -9.60
N GLY A 74 -6.87 0.96 -10.41
CA GLY A 74 -6.17 0.25 -11.49
C GLY A 74 -6.73 0.49 -12.90
N PRO A 75 -6.12 -0.16 -13.91
CA PRO A 75 -6.52 -0.04 -15.31
C PRO A 75 -7.86 -0.72 -15.58
N GLU A 76 -8.55 -0.36 -16.67
CA GLU A 76 -9.95 -0.77 -16.95
C GLU A 76 -10.19 -2.28 -16.94
N ASP A 77 -9.21 -3.05 -17.39
CA ASP A 77 -9.23 -4.49 -17.52
C ASP A 77 -8.87 -5.23 -16.22
N ASN A 78 -8.34 -4.53 -15.21
CA ASN A 78 -7.93 -5.11 -13.94
C ASN A 78 -8.16 -4.14 -12.76
N THR A 79 -9.41 -3.79 -12.51
CA THR A 79 -9.79 -2.89 -11.41
C THR A 79 -10.13 -3.63 -10.12
N GLU A 80 -9.70 -3.11 -8.98
CA GLU A 80 -10.19 -3.49 -7.65
C GLU A 80 -11.07 -2.39 -7.04
N LYS A 81 -12.03 -2.78 -6.20
CA LYS A 81 -12.99 -1.88 -5.55
C LYS A 81 -12.79 -1.84 -4.05
N PHE A 82 -12.76 -0.64 -3.48
CA PHE A 82 -12.62 -0.42 -2.05
C PHE A 82 -13.69 0.54 -1.55
N THR A 83 -14.43 0.15 -0.52
CA THR A 83 -15.48 1.01 0.06
C THR A 83 -14.95 1.67 1.33
N VAL A 84 -15.13 3.00 1.43
CA VAL A 84 -14.70 3.81 2.56
C VAL A 84 -15.84 4.77 2.95
N PRO A 85 -16.11 4.99 4.24
CA PRO A 85 -17.02 6.04 4.68
C PRO A 85 -16.59 7.40 4.11
N LYS A 86 -17.51 8.09 3.43
CA LYS A 86 -17.24 9.37 2.76
C LYS A 86 -16.69 10.41 3.74
N LYS A 87 -17.27 10.49 4.95
CA LYS A 87 -16.79 11.36 6.04
C LYS A 87 -15.32 11.11 6.37
N LEU A 88 -14.88 9.85 6.40
CA LEU A 88 -13.50 9.48 6.71
C LEU A 88 -12.55 9.89 5.57
N ALA A 89 -12.92 9.59 4.33
CA ALA A 89 -12.13 9.97 3.16
C ALA A 89 -11.95 11.50 3.06
N CYS A 90 -13.04 12.27 3.21
CA CYS A 90 -13.03 13.72 3.19
C CYS A 90 -12.29 14.34 4.39
N PHE A 91 -12.29 13.67 5.55
CA PHE A 91 -11.57 14.14 6.73
C PHE A 91 -10.05 14.16 6.50
N TYR A 92 -9.52 13.11 5.87
CA TYR A 92 -8.09 12.96 5.61
C TYR A 92 -7.60 13.67 4.35
N SER A 93 -8.43 13.78 3.33
CA SER A 93 -8.06 14.34 2.03
C SER A 93 -8.90 15.56 1.68
N SER A 94 -8.23 16.72 1.58
CA SER A 94 -8.85 17.94 1.07
C SER A 94 -9.28 17.81 -0.39
N VAL A 95 -8.51 17.05 -1.19
CA VAL A 95 -8.83 16.74 -2.60
C VAL A 95 -10.12 15.92 -2.69
N LEU A 96 -10.25 14.85 -1.90
CA LEU A 96 -11.48 14.05 -1.87
C LEU A 96 -12.64 14.82 -1.26
N ASN A 97 -12.39 15.68 -0.28
CA ASN A 97 -13.41 16.56 0.26
C ASN A 97 -13.99 17.48 -0.83
N ALA A 98 -13.13 18.13 -1.61
CA ALA A 98 -13.56 18.98 -2.72
C ALA A 98 -14.27 18.18 -3.83
N ALA A 99 -13.72 17.03 -4.20
CA ALA A 99 -14.27 16.21 -5.28
C ALA A 99 -15.64 15.60 -4.92
N LEU A 100 -15.81 15.11 -3.69
CA LEU A 100 -17.02 14.40 -3.28
C LEU A 100 -18.10 15.32 -2.72
N ASN A 101 -17.77 16.54 -2.29
CA ASN A 101 -18.73 17.50 -1.72
C ASN A 101 -18.88 18.80 -2.54
N GLY A 102 -18.23 18.90 -3.71
CA GLY A 102 -18.33 20.07 -4.59
C GLY A 102 -19.68 20.19 -5.33
N ASP A 103 -19.89 21.32 -6.00
CA ASP A 103 -21.17 21.76 -6.59
C ASP A 103 -21.62 20.98 -7.84
N SER A 104 -20.88 19.96 -8.27
CA SER A 104 -21.20 19.17 -9.46
C SER A 104 -22.06 17.95 -9.08
N VAL A 105 -23.38 18.11 -9.23
CA VAL A 105 -24.44 17.11 -9.42
C VAL A 105 -24.18 15.71 -8.84
N GLU A 106 -24.96 15.40 -7.80
CA GLU A 106 -25.34 14.07 -7.32
C GLU A 106 -24.23 13.11 -6.87
N HIS A 107 -24.21 12.85 -5.56
CA HIS A 107 -23.95 11.51 -5.02
C HIS A 107 -22.81 10.73 -5.68
N GLN A 108 -21.62 11.32 -5.82
CA GLN A 108 -20.44 10.55 -6.25
C GLN A 108 -20.15 9.47 -5.20
N THR A 109 -20.70 8.31 -5.48
CA THR A 109 -20.52 7.04 -4.77
C THR A 109 -19.31 6.30 -5.31
N HIS A 110 -18.70 6.79 -6.40
CA HIS A 110 -17.57 6.15 -7.05
C HIS A 110 -16.47 7.18 -7.32
N TYR A 111 -15.22 6.81 -7.02
CA TYR A 111 -14.05 7.64 -7.30
C TYR A 111 -12.95 6.78 -7.93
N ARG A 112 -12.49 7.14 -9.13
CA ARG A 112 -11.57 6.31 -9.90
C ARG A 112 -10.13 6.85 -9.81
N ILE A 113 -9.18 5.96 -9.54
CA ILE A 113 -7.74 6.27 -9.50
C ILE A 113 -7.02 5.25 -10.38
N ILE A 114 -6.56 5.70 -11.55
CA ILE A 114 -5.98 4.84 -12.59
C ILE A 114 -4.48 4.63 -12.36
N ASP A 115 -3.84 5.63 -11.76
CA ASP A 115 -2.39 5.80 -11.64
C ASP A 115 -1.86 5.41 -10.25
N THR A 116 -2.40 4.32 -9.72
CA THR A 116 -1.94 3.64 -8.50
C THR A 116 -2.24 2.14 -8.57
N THR A 117 -1.56 1.34 -7.77
CA THR A 117 -1.84 -0.09 -7.64
C THR A 117 -2.89 -0.37 -6.55
N SER A 118 -3.56 -1.51 -6.66
CA SER A 118 -4.45 -2.01 -5.61
C SER A 118 -3.72 -2.22 -4.29
N ARG A 119 -2.43 -2.57 -4.31
CA ARG A 119 -1.65 -2.82 -3.10
C ARG A 119 -1.35 -1.53 -2.36
N ALA A 120 -0.92 -0.47 -3.05
CA ALA A 120 -0.77 0.85 -2.46
C ALA A 120 -2.10 1.36 -1.87
N PHE A 121 -3.20 1.18 -2.61
CA PHE A 121 -4.51 1.58 -2.11
C PHE A 121 -4.98 0.72 -0.91
N GLN A 122 -4.68 -0.57 -0.88
CA GLN A 122 -4.97 -1.45 0.26
C GLN A 122 -4.26 -0.95 1.53
N ILE A 123 -3.03 -0.47 1.41
CA ILE A 123 -2.28 0.09 2.53
C ILE A 123 -2.91 1.42 2.99
N LEU A 124 -3.25 2.32 2.06
CA LEU A 124 -4.03 3.54 2.38
C LEU A 124 -5.34 3.20 3.08
N HIS A 125 -6.08 2.20 2.58
CA HIS A 125 -7.35 1.76 3.15
C HIS A 125 -7.17 1.34 4.61
N GLY A 126 -6.21 0.44 4.89
CA GLY A 126 -5.89 0.05 6.27
C GLY A 126 -5.49 1.23 7.15
N TRP A 127 -4.67 2.14 6.63
CA TRP A 127 -4.25 3.33 7.35
C TRP A 127 -5.41 4.29 7.68
N LEU A 128 -6.39 4.46 6.80
CA LEU A 128 -7.54 5.33 7.07
C LEU A 128 -8.32 4.85 8.31
N PHE A 129 -8.41 3.55 8.54
CA PHE A 129 -9.10 2.97 9.69
C PHE A 129 -8.22 2.95 10.94
N ASN A 130 -6.94 2.62 10.80
CA ASN A 130 -6.05 2.32 11.95
C ASN A 130 -5.09 3.45 12.33
N GLU A 131 -4.86 4.41 11.42
CA GLU A 131 -3.85 5.48 11.52
C GLU A 131 -2.41 4.97 11.69
N GLU A 132 -2.20 3.70 11.34
CA GLU A 132 -0.93 2.99 11.40
C GLU A 132 -0.74 2.18 10.11
N LEU A 133 0.51 2.17 9.60
CA LEU A 133 0.88 1.36 8.46
C LEU A 133 1.27 -0.04 8.92
N MET A 134 0.56 -1.04 8.43
CA MET A 134 0.93 -2.43 8.61
C MET A 134 1.85 -2.83 7.46
N THR A 135 3.10 -3.19 7.79
CA THR A 135 4.11 -3.67 6.84
C THR A 135 4.49 -5.09 7.20
N LYS A 136 4.56 -5.98 6.20
CA LYS A 136 4.99 -7.37 6.38
C LYS A 136 6.46 -7.44 6.78
N GLN A 137 7.28 -6.52 6.30
CA GLN A 137 8.71 -6.45 6.61
C GLN A 137 8.97 -6.14 8.09
N LEU A 138 8.22 -5.23 8.70
CA LEU A 138 8.39 -4.88 10.12
C LEU A 138 7.55 -5.74 11.06
N SER A 139 6.48 -6.35 10.55
CA SER A 139 5.59 -7.21 11.33
C SER A 139 5.04 -8.32 10.42
N PRO A 140 5.83 -9.37 10.16
CA PRO A 140 5.39 -10.46 9.31
C PRO A 140 4.24 -11.22 9.99
N PRO A 141 3.19 -11.62 9.24
CA PRO A 141 2.17 -12.50 9.77
C PRO A 141 2.78 -13.82 10.27
N PRO A 142 2.22 -14.45 11.32
CA PRO A 142 2.59 -15.80 11.70
C PRO A 142 2.45 -16.72 10.48
N ASP A 143 3.45 -17.57 10.25
CA ASP A 143 3.49 -18.56 9.17
C ASP A 143 3.64 -17.99 7.75
N MET A 144 4.11 -16.74 7.60
CA MET A 144 4.46 -16.15 6.31
C MET A 144 5.98 -16.07 6.11
N ASP A 145 6.52 -16.99 5.31
CA ASP A 145 7.88 -16.88 4.79
C ASP A 145 7.92 -15.85 3.66
N LEU A 146 8.51 -14.68 3.92
CA LEU A 146 8.73 -13.63 2.93
C LEU A 146 9.99 -13.95 2.13
N ASP A 147 9.89 -13.86 0.81
CA ASP A 147 11.01 -13.95 -0.12
C ASP A 147 11.38 -12.55 -0.67
N ASP A 148 12.51 -12.45 -1.38
CA ASP A 148 13.01 -11.19 -1.96
C ASP A 148 11.96 -10.50 -2.87
N GLU A 149 11.09 -11.28 -3.53
CA GLU A 149 9.99 -10.73 -4.34
C GLU A 149 8.94 -10.07 -3.44
N ASP A 150 8.54 -10.72 -2.35
CA ASP A 150 7.60 -10.18 -1.35
C ASP A 150 8.12 -8.87 -0.72
N TYR A 151 9.44 -8.80 -0.42
CA TYR A 151 10.14 -7.59 0.07
C TYR A 151 10.07 -6.45 -0.97
N GLY A 152 10.54 -6.70 -2.19
CA GLY A 152 10.56 -5.68 -3.25
C GLY A 152 9.17 -5.19 -3.65
N GLU A 153 8.16 -6.07 -3.64
CA GLU A 153 6.76 -5.68 -3.87
C GLU A 153 6.22 -4.75 -2.77
N GLU A 154 6.59 -4.97 -1.50
CA GLU A 154 6.18 -4.10 -0.40
C GLU A 154 6.88 -2.73 -0.46
N ASP A 155 8.18 -2.70 -0.72
CA ASP A 155 8.93 -1.44 -0.88
C ASP A 155 8.33 -0.58 -1.99
N LYS A 156 8.05 -1.18 -3.15
CA LYS A 156 7.38 -0.50 -4.26
C LYS A 156 6.00 0.02 -3.87
N SER A 157 5.24 -0.77 -3.12
CA SER A 157 3.90 -0.37 -2.66
C SER A 157 3.95 0.82 -1.69
N LEU A 158 4.99 0.94 -0.86
CA LEU A 158 5.20 2.08 0.03
C LEU A 158 5.58 3.35 -0.76
N ALA A 159 6.39 3.22 -1.81
CA ALA A 159 6.69 4.33 -2.70
C ALA A 159 5.44 4.81 -3.47
N GLU A 160 4.66 3.87 -4.01
CA GLU A 160 3.37 4.13 -4.67
C GLU A 160 2.36 4.78 -3.71
N LEU A 161 2.29 4.31 -2.45
CA LEU A 161 1.48 4.90 -1.40
C LEU A 161 1.87 6.35 -1.12
N TRP A 162 3.16 6.64 -1.06
CA TRP A 162 3.65 8.00 -0.83
C TRP A 162 3.21 8.95 -1.95
N VAL A 163 3.34 8.51 -3.21
CA VAL A 163 2.88 9.27 -4.39
C VAL A 163 1.35 9.44 -4.39
N LEU A 164 0.61 8.39 -4.05
CA LEU A 164 -0.84 8.44 -3.92
C LEU A 164 -1.26 9.44 -2.82
N ALA A 165 -0.57 9.43 -1.68
CA ALA A 165 -0.82 10.37 -0.59
C ALA A 165 -0.55 11.83 -0.99
N GLU A 166 0.46 12.07 -1.83
CA GLU A 166 0.70 13.39 -2.43
C GLU A 166 -0.49 13.83 -3.30
N LYS A 167 -0.92 12.97 -4.23
CA LYS A 167 -2.06 13.23 -5.14
C LYS A 167 -3.36 13.52 -4.38
N LEU A 168 -3.60 12.78 -3.29
CA LEU A 168 -4.76 12.96 -2.43
C LEU A 168 -4.57 14.07 -1.38
N SER A 169 -3.43 14.74 -1.34
CA SER A 169 -3.09 15.75 -0.33
C SER A 169 -3.30 15.25 1.11
N ILE A 170 -2.66 14.13 1.46
CA ILE A 170 -2.68 13.51 2.80
C ILE A 170 -1.25 13.52 3.40
N PRO A 171 -0.76 14.66 3.94
CA PRO A 171 0.63 14.76 4.41
C PRO A 171 0.98 13.81 5.56
N THR A 172 0.02 13.48 6.43
CA THR A 172 0.22 12.53 7.54
C THR A 172 0.53 11.13 7.02
N LEU A 173 -0.05 10.74 5.89
CA LEU A 173 0.21 9.45 5.26
C LEU A 173 1.56 9.45 4.52
N GLN A 174 1.94 10.55 3.87
CA GLN A 174 3.29 10.69 3.31
C GLN A 174 4.37 10.52 4.39
N ASN A 175 4.16 11.12 5.57
CA ASN A 175 5.08 10.99 6.69
C ASN A 175 5.13 9.55 7.22
N ALA A 176 3.97 8.89 7.36
CA ALA A 176 3.91 7.49 7.77
C ALA A 176 4.64 6.58 6.78
N ALA A 177 4.48 6.81 5.47
CA ALA A 177 5.18 6.04 4.45
C ALA A 177 6.70 6.25 4.52
N ILE A 178 7.17 7.50 4.70
CA ILE A 178 8.60 7.78 4.94
C ILE A 178 9.13 7.06 6.18
N GLU A 179 8.36 7.08 7.27
CA GLU A 179 8.74 6.39 8.52
C GLU A 179 8.86 4.87 8.29
N ALA A 180 7.90 4.26 7.61
CA ALA A 180 7.92 2.85 7.27
C ALA A 180 9.14 2.49 6.39
N ILE A 181 9.37 3.23 5.31
CA ILE A 181 10.52 3.04 4.41
C ILE A 181 11.84 3.18 5.17
N THR A 182 11.94 4.17 6.07
CA THR A 182 13.14 4.41 6.86
C THR A 182 13.40 3.27 7.84
N ARG A 183 12.35 2.81 8.55
CA ARG A 183 12.47 1.70 9.51
C ARG A 183 12.85 0.39 8.83
N ILE A 184 12.28 0.11 7.66
CA ILE A 184 12.61 -1.06 6.84
C ILE A 184 14.08 -1.02 6.45
N ALA A 185 14.56 0.10 5.93
CA ALA A 185 15.97 0.25 5.54
C ALA A 185 16.93 0.04 6.71
N VAL A 186 16.58 0.51 7.91
CA VAL A 186 17.36 0.27 9.13
C VAL A 186 17.34 -1.20 9.54
N GLU A 187 16.17 -1.84 9.56
CA GLU A 187 16.01 -3.24 9.97
C GLU A 187 16.79 -4.19 9.05
N HIS A 188 16.75 -3.95 7.74
CA HIS A 188 17.38 -4.81 6.74
C HIS A 188 18.78 -4.32 6.32
N SER A 189 19.23 -3.16 6.81
CA SER A 189 20.50 -2.52 6.45
C SER A 189 20.69 -2.41 4.93
N CYS A 190 19.62 -2.09 4.19
CA CYS A 190 19.63 -2.01 2.74
C CYS A 190 18.81 -0.82 2.23
N ALA A 191 19.19 -0.33 1.04
CA ALA A 191 18.40 0.66 0.32
C ALA A 191 17.34 -0.03 -0.56
N PRO A 192 16.12 0.54 -0.71
CA PRO A 192 15.05 -0.07 -1.47
C PRO A 192 15.24 0.12 -2.98
N GLU A 193 16.25 -0.55 -3.56
CA GLU A 193 16.72 -0.38 -4.94
C GLU A 193 15.60 -0.50 -5.97
N ALA A 194 14.71 -1.48 -5.79
CA ALA A 194 13.59 -1.76 -6.69
C ALA A 194 12.58 -0.59 -6.82
N THR A 195 12.67 0.43 -5.95
CA THR A 195 11.77 1.58 -5.95
C THR A 195 12.29 2.77 -6.73
N PHE A 196 13.57 2.82 -7.07
CA PHE A 196 14.21 4.03 -7.60
C PHE A 196 13.58 4.47 -8.92
N ASP A 197 13.51 3.56 -9.89
CA ASP A 197 12.89 3.85 -11.19
C ASP A 197 11.47 4.37 -11.04
N TYR A 198 10.68 3.76 -10.15
CA TYR A 198 9.32 4.21 -9.90
C TYR A 198 9.30 5.64 -9.33
N VAL A 199 10.07 5.91 -8.28
CA VAL A 199 10.07 7.21 -7.62
C VAL A 199 10.51 8.33 -8.56
N TYR A 200 11.58 8.13 -9.33
CA TYR A 200 12.06 9.15 -10.28
C TYR A 200 11.09 9.39 -11.44
N ASN A 201 10.32 8.38 -11.86
CA ASN A 201 9.31 8.54 -12.91
C ASN A 201 7.99 9.16 -12.41
N ASN A 202 7.69 9.08 -11.10
CA ASN A 202 6.37 9.44 -10.56
C ASN A 202 6.36 10.61 -9.56
N THR A 203 7.51 11.21 -9.29
CA THR A 203 7.61 12.44 -8.48
C THR A 203 8.20 13.56 -9.32
N GLN A 204 7.94 14.83 -8.97
CA GLN A 204 8.42 15.99 -9.72
C GLN A 204 9.51 16.74 -8.95
N GLY A 205 10.54 17.18 -9.68
CA GLY A 205 11.58 18.09 -9.17
C GLY A 205 12.67 17.44 -8.30
N GLU A 206 13.76 18.19 -8.13
CA GLU A 206 14.90 17.83 -7.27
C GLU A 206 14.53 17.87 -5.77
N GLU A 207 13.47 18.60 -5.42
CA GLU A 207 13.03 18.82 -4.04
C GLU A 207 12.04 17.77 -3.52
N SER A 208 11.82 16.66 -4.24
CA SER A 208 10.98 15.57 -3.75
C SER A 208 11.57 14.97 -2.46
N PRO A 209 10.83 14.99 -1.33
CA PRO A 209 11.30 14.40 -0.08
C PRO A 209 11.63 12.91 -0.20
N LEU A 210 10.86 12.19 -1.02
CA LEU A 210 11.09 10.77 -1.25
C LEU A 210 12.39 10.53 -2.02
N ARG A 211 12.68 11.32 -3.08
CA ARG A 211 13.97 11.23 -3.79
C ARG A 211 15.16 11.49 -2.87
N ARG A 212 15.09 12.55 -2.05
CA ARG A 212 16.17 12.88 -1.09
C ARG A 212 16.38 11.77 -0.05
N LEU A 213 15.30 11.14 0.43
CA LEU A 213 15.39 10.00 1.34
C LEU A 213 16.13 8.83 0.68
N LEU A 214 15.77 8.47 -0.56
CA LEU A 214 16.40 7.37 -1.28
C LEU A 214 17.90 7.62 -1.49
N VAL A 215 18.29 8.83 -1.91
CA VAL A 215 19.71 9.20 -2.06
C VAL A 215 20.46 9.07 -0.74
N ARG A 216 19.86 9.53 0.36
CA ARG A 216 20.46 9.41 1.70
C ARG A 216 20.65 7.94 2.09
N GLN A 217 19.65 7.09 1.89
CA GLN A 217 19.74 5.66 2.19
C GLN A 217 20.78 4.96 1.31
N CYS A 218 20.92 5.35 0.04
CA CYS A 218 22.00 4.83 -0.81
C CYS A 218 23.37 5.14 -0.20
N ILE A 219 23.62 6.38 0.21
CA ILE A 219 24.91 6.77 0.81
C ILE A 219 25.17 5.98 2.10
N GLU A 220 24.13 5.71 2.88
CA GLU A 220 24.24 5.04 4.18
C GLU A 220 24.48 3.53 4.05
N TYR A 221 23.85 2.87 3.08
CA TYR A 221 23.82 1.41 2.99
C TYR A 221 24.53 0.83 1.75
N THR A 222 24.99 1.65 0.81
CA THR A 222 25.81 1.16 -0.32
C THR A 222 27.23 0.91 0.16
N ASP A 223 27.75 -0.29 -0.10
CA ASP A 223 29.15 -0.60 0.15
C ASP A 223 30.04 0.27 -0.76
N LEU A 224 30.86 1.14 -0.15
CA LEU A 224 31.79 2.03 -0.87
C LEU A 224 32.79 1.26 -1.75
N THR A 225 32.98 -0.04 -1.52
CA THR A 225 33.83 -0.90 -2.36
C THR A 225 33.23 -1.20 -3.74
N LEU A 226 31.93 -0.94 -3.97
CA LEU A 226 31.30 -1.06 -5.28
C LEU A 226 31.72 0.05 -6.25
N PHE A 227 32.24 1.16 -5.75
CA PHE A 227 32.89 2.18 -6.58
C PHE A 227 34.33 1.74 -6.86
N VAL A 228 34.48 0.74 -7.73
CA VAL A 228 35.79 0.41 -8.29
C VAL A 228 36.25 1.64 -9.09
N GLU A 229 37.30 2.31 -8.61
CA GLU A 229 38.03 3.29 -9.41
C GLU A 229 38.40 2.62 -10.74
N ASN A 230 37.80 3.06 -11.84
CA ASN A 230 38.38 2.82 -13.16
C ASN A 230 39.73 3.55 -13.16
N LYS A 231 40.79 2.83 -12.80
CA LYS A 231 42.16 3.24 -13.04
C LYS A 231 42.41 3.03 -14.52
N ASP A 232 42.22 4.10 -15.29
CA ASP A 232 42.81 4.26 -16.62
C ASP A 232 44.35 4.25 -16.55
#